data_AF-A0A7S2E7C5-F1
#
_entry.id   AF-A0A7S2E7C5-F1
#
_cell.length_a   1.000
_cell.length_b   1.000
_cell.length_c   1.000
_cell.angle_alpha   90.00
_cell.angle_beta   90.00
_cell.angle_gamma   90.00
#
_symmetry.space_group_name_H-M   'P 1'
#
loop_
_entity.id
_entity.type
_entity.pdbx_description
1 polymer ?
#
loop_
_entity_poly.entity_id
_entity_poly.type
_entity_poly.pdbx_seq_one_letter_code
_entity_poly.pdbx_strand_id
1 'polypeptide(L)'
;MLERTASFVSPSRSICPNRRSIRPNRNSLVLNNNGNGNEEFEDSMERRRAKLEALIGKRKEGREEEEPSVLLLSDVLELWKVNANAAPLSSTARSNKEKEIQLLSSLATSDKSLPQLWSLWFGEKGPAPAKQLVDAKALADKGPKHWDEAQQQLLHLISTHGTEWVEPINALANLLFVQGQLQQSKALCELVLSLKPWHFGAVRGLVLVCAGLGDSTSARIWADRRLPPITPRAIPHHNEQQQ
;
A
#
# COMPACT_ATOMS: atom_id res chain seq x y z
N MET A 1 39.90 36.54 18.45
CA MET A 1 39.37 37.54 19.41
C MET A 1 37.90 37.23 19.60
N LEU A 2 37.51 36.95 20.85
CA LEU A 2 36.17 36.61 21.36
C LEU A 2 35.70 35.14 21.17
N GLU A 3 36.09 34.35 22.17
CA GLU A 3 35.41 33.19 22.71
C GLU A 3 33.94 33.47 23.05
N ARG A 4 33.08 32.44 23.00
CA ARG A 4 31.99 32.29 23.96
C ARG A 4 31.58 30.83 24.13
N THR A 5 31.93 30.36 25.32
CA THR A 5 31.48 29.18 26.04
C THR A 5 29.96 29.15 26.27
N ALA A 6 29.36 27.96 26.26
CA ALA A 6 28.15 27.68 27.04
C ALA A 6 28.14 26.21 27.49
N SER A 7 28.25 26.05 28.82
CA SER A 7 28.22 24.81 29.57
C SER A 7 26.79 24.34 29.84
N PHE A 8 26.60 23.02 29.73
CA PHE A 8 25.99 22.12 30.72
C PHE A 8 24.75 22.59 31.51
N VAL A 9 23.58 21.96 31.26
CA VAL A 9 22.60 21.61 32.31
C VAL A 9 21.90 20.29 31.93
N SER A 10 22.18 19.23 32.68
CA SER A 10 21.33 18.04 32.80
C SER A 10 20.16 18.30 33.74
N PRO A 11 19.05 17.56 33.62
CA PRO A 11 18.35 17.09 34.81
C PRO A 11 18.15 15.58 34.85
N SER A 12 18.37 15.08 36.05
CA SER A 12 18.23 13.70 36.52
C SER A 12 16.77 13.28 36.75
N ARG A 13 16.54 11.98 36.56
CA ARG A 13 15.77 11.01 37.37
C ARG A 13 14.25 11.17 37.61
N SER A 14 13.63 9.99 37.46
CA SER A 14 12.47 9.42 38.21
C SER A 14 11.13 10.11 38.01
N ILE A 15 10.04 9.39 37.70
CA ILE A 15 9.26 8.62 38.68
C ILE A 15 8.37 7.61 37.92
N CYS A 16 8.42 6.34 38.33
CA CYS A 16 7.38 5.35 38.06
C CYS A 16 6.26 5.48 39.10
N PRO A 17 4.97 5.41 38.74
CA PRO A 17 3.92 5.02 39.67
C PRO A 17 3.40 3.61 39.37
N ASN A 18 3.90 2.69 40.21
CA ASN A 18 3.20 1.64 40.92
C ASN A 18 1.75 1.24 40.51
N ARG A 19 1.66 0.02 39.97
CA ARG A 19 0.77 -1.10 40.36
C ARG A 19 -0.33 -0.77 41.40
N ARG A 20 -1.59 -0.90 41.01
CA ARG A 20 -2.70 -1.26 41.93
C ARG A 20 -3.46 -2.47 41.40
N SER A 21 -3.20 -3.59 42.06
CA SER A 21 -4.02 -4.79 42.10
C SER A 21 -5.32 -4.45 42.83
N ILE A 22 -6.47 -4.73 42.22
CA ILE A 22 -7.76 -4.78 42.91
C ILE A 22 -8.46 -6.10 42.55
N ARG A 23 -8.42 -7.01 43.51
CA ARG A 23 -9.42 -8.04 43.82
C ARG A 23 -9.54 -8.03 45.36
N PRO A 24 -10.59 -8.60 45.97
CA PRO A 24 -11.89 -9.05 45.47
C PRO A 24 -13.07 -8.46 46.30
N ASN A 25 -14.33 -8.67 45.91
CA ASN A 25 -15.31 -9.06 46.92
C ASN A 25 -16.43 -9.93 46.34
N ARG A 26 -16.57 -11.11 46.94
CA ARG A 26 -17.68 -12.06 46.82
C ARG A 26 -18.77 -11.55 47.76
N ASN A 27 -19.95 -11.23 47.23
CA ASN A 27 -21.19 -11.39 47.98
C ASN A 27 -22.34 -11.70 47.01
N SER A 28 -22.65 -12.99 46.94
CA SER A 28 -24.00 -13.55 47.10
C SER A 28 -25.17 -12.59 46.79
N LEU A 29 -25.75 -12.71 45.59
CA LEU A 29 -27.13 -12.33 45.33
C LEU A 29 -27.83 -13.48 44.60
N VAL A 30 -28.49 -14.28 45.42
CA VAL A 30 -29.76 -15.00 45.22
C VAL A 30 -30.31 -14.99 43.79
N LEU A 31 -30.39 -16.19 43.23
CA LEU A 31 -31.19 -16.51 42.05
C LEU A 31 -32.67 -16.28 42.37
N ASN A 32 -33.28 -15.29 41.72
CA ASN A 32 -34.72 -15.27 41.52
C ASN A 32 -34.99 -15.41 40.02
N ASN A 33 -35.34 -16.64 39.63
CA ASN A 33 -35.98 -16.97 38.37
C ASN A 33 -37.34 -16.27 38.32
N ASN A 34 -37.51 -15.32 37.41
CA ASN A 34 -38.80 -15.01 36.82
C ASN A 34 -38.58 -14.93 35.31
N GLY A 35 -38.94 -16.02 34.63
CA GLY A 35 -39.00 -16.08 33.18
C GLY A 35 -40.16 -15.23 32.68
N ASN A 36 -39.85 -14.26 31.82
CA ASN A 36 -40.73 -13.75 30.75
C ASN A 36 -40.08 -12.67 29.85
N GLY A 37 -38.75 -12.50 29.88
CA GLY A 37 -38.06 -11.43 29.12
C GLY A 37 -37.27 -11.87 27.89
N ASN A 38 -37.11 -13.18 27.65
CA ASN A 38 -36.27 -13.67 26.55
C ASN A 38 -36.99 -13.73 25.20
N GLU A 39 -38.30 -14.02 25.19
CA GLU A 39 -39.06 -14.12 23.94
C GLU A 39 -39.14 -12.77 23.21
N GLU A 40 -39.40 -11.65 23.90
CA GLU A 40 -39.48 -10.34 23.23
C GLU A 40 -38.14 -9.84 22.65
N PHE A 41 -37.01 -10.25 23.25
CA PHE A 41 -35.69 -9.84 22.77
C PHE A 41 -35.24 -10.67 21.56
N GLU A 42 -35.48 -11.98 21.58
CA GLU A 42 -35.23 -12.85 20.41
C GLU A 42 -36.14 -12.47 19.25
N ASP A 43 -37.42 -12.19 19.50
CA ASP A 43 -38.40 -11.80 18.48
C ASP A 43 -38.10 -10.40 17.89
N SER A 44 -37.40 -9.54 18.64
CA SER A 44 -36.86 -8.26 18.14
C SER A 44 -35.63 -8.45 17.24
N MET A 45 -34.75 -9.38 17.58
CA MET A 45 -33.56 -9.70 16.79
C MET A 45 -33.92 -10.44 15.49
N GLU A 46 -34.89 -11.36 15.54
CA GLU A 46 -35.40 -12.08 14.37
C GLU A 46 -36.05 -11.09 13.39
N ARG A 47 -36.83 -10.12 13.90
CA ARG A 47 -37.40 -9.02 13.09
C ARG A 47 -36.33 -8.14 12.47
N ARG A 48 -35.23 -7.84 13.19
CA ARG A 48 -34.10 -7.07 12.65
C ARG A 48 -33.34 -7.84 11.57
N ARG A 49 -33.17 -9.15 11.75
CA ARG A 49 -32.56 -10.05 10.76
C ARG A 49 -33.41 -10.16 9.51
N ALA A 50 -34.71 -10.41 9.64
CA ALA A 50 -35.64 -10.45 8.52
C ALA A 50 -35.69 -9.11 7.76
N LYS A 51 -35.64 -7.98 8.47
CA LYS A 51 -35.57 -6.64 7.85
C LYS A 51 -34.25 -6.42 7.11
N LEU A 52 -33.13 -6.92 7.63
CA LEU A 52 -31.82 -6.86 6.98
C LEU A 52 -31.78 -7.76 5.73
N GLU A 53 -32.31 -8.98 5.83
CA GLU A 53 -32.41 -9.92 4.70
C GLU A 53 -33.35 -9.38 3.62
N ALA A 54 -34.45 -8.71 3.98
CA ALA A 54 -35.32 -8.03 3.02
C ALA A 54 -34.64 -6.81 2.35
N LEU A 55 -33.79 -6.08 3.08
CA LEU A 55 -33.00 -4.97 2.53
C LEU A 55 -31.87 -5.46 1.61
N ILE A 56 -31.30 -6.63 1.90
CA ILE A 56 -30.27 -7.27 1.07
C ILE A 56 -30.91 -7.94 -0.16
N GLY A 57 -32.07 -8.59 0.00
CA GLY A 57 -32.83 -9.24 -1.06
C GLY A 57 -33.42 -8.25 -2.07
N LYS A 58 -33.97 -7.12 -1.61
CA LYS A 58 -34.45 -6.04 -2.50
C LYS A 58 -33.35 -5.32 -3.26
N ARG A 59 -32.08 -5.54 -2.90
CA ARG A 59 -30.93 -4.99 -3.66
C ARG A 59 -30.50 -5.87 -4.83
N LYS A 60 -31.01 -7.11 -4.92
CA LYS A 60 -30.61 -8.09 -5.95
C LYS A 60 -31.58 -8.19 -7.13
N GLU A 61 -32.79 -7.65 -7.04
CA GLU A 61 -33.73 -7.61 -8.16
C GLU A 61 -33.68 -6.22 -8.81
N GLY A 62 -32.89 -6.08 -9.87
CA GLY A 62 -32.91 -4.89 -10.73
C GLY A 62 -31.58 -4.16 -10.94
N ARG A 63 -30.45 -4.71 -10.47
CA ARG A 63 -29.16 -4.38 -11.08
C ARG A 63 -28.77 -5.56 -11.95
N GLU A 64 -29.03 -5.43 -13.25
CA GLU A 64 -28.12 -6.02 -14.22
C GLU A 64 -26.72 -5.58 -13.77
N GLU A 65 -25.93 -6.54 -13.27
CA GLU A 65 -24.50 -6.33 -13.14
C GLU A 65 -24.03 -6.12 -14.58
N GLU A 66 -24.00 -4.86 -15.03
CA GLU A 66 -23.19 -4.47 -16.17
C GLU A 66 -21.80 -5.03 -15.85
N GLU A 67 -21.45 -6.12 -16.52
CA GLU A 67 -20.09 -6.65 -16.56
C GLU A 67 -19.18 -5.44 -16.71
N PRO A 68 -18.33 -5.14 -15.70
CA PRO A 68 -17.55 -3.91 -15.71
C PRO A 68 -16.75 -3.93 -17.00
N SER A 69 -16.99 -2.94 -17.86
CA SER A 69 -16.38 -2.87 -19.19
C SER A 69 -14.89 -3.17 -19.03
N VAL A 70 -14.45 -4.29 -19.60
CA VAL A 70 -13.09 -4.77 -19.44
C VAL A 70 -12.17 -3.70 -20.00
N LEU A 71 -11.40 -3.03 -19.14
CA LEU A 71 -10.44 -2.03 -19.58
C LEU A 71 -9.45 -2.69 -20.53
N LEU A 72 -9.27 -2.11 -21.71
CA LEU A 72 -8.23 -2.48 -22.63
C LEU A 72 -6.91 -1.83 -22.21
N LEU A 73 -5.79 -2.40 -22.66
CA LEU A 73 -4.47 -1.82 -22.41
C LEU A 73 -4.36 -0.39 -22.98
N SER A 74 -5.00 -0.13 -24.12
CA SER A 74 -5.09 1.21 -24.72
C SER A 74 -5.71 2.21 -23.75
N ASP A 75 -6.78 1.82 -23.06
CA ASP A 75 -7.52 2.70 -22.16
C ASP A 75 -6.63 3.09 -20.99
N VAL A 76 -5.92 2.12 -20.41
CA VAL A 76 -4.96 2.37 -19.32
C VAL A 76 -3.82 3.31 -19.77
N LEU A 77 -3.35 3.14 -21.01
CA LEU A 77 -2.32 4.00 -21.58
C LEU A 77 -2.81 5.41 -21.94
N GLU A 78 -4.12 5.63 -22.03
CA GLU A 78 -4.71 6.95 -22.28
C GLU A 78 -5.10 7.70 -20.99
N LEU A 79 -5.23 6.98 -19.85
CA LEU A 79 -5.65 7.55 -18.56
C LEU A 79 -4.75 8.70 -18.04
N TRP A 80 -3.47 8.74 -18.42
CA TRP A 80 -2.57 9.85 -18.05
C TRP A 80 -3.01 11.22 -18.58
N LYS A 81 -3.89 11.28 -19.60
CA LYS A 81 -4.39 12.54 -20.17
C LYS A 81 -5.52 13.17 -19.35
N VAL A 82 -6.13 12.42 -18.43
CA VAL A 82 -7.36 12.82 -17.74
C VAL A 82 -7.26 12.53 -16.25
N ASN A 83 -6.46 13.28 -15.49
CA ASN A 83 -6.76 13.43 -14.06
C ASN A 83 -6.11 14.66 -13.41
N ALA A 84 -6.90 15.71 -13.21
CA ALA A 84 -6.50 16.90 -12.44
C ALA A 84 -7.40 17.16 -11.21
N ASN A 85 -8.39 16.31 -10.93
CA ASN A 85 -9.35 16.52 -9.84
C ASN A 85 -9.35 15.32 -8.89
N ALA A 86 -8.42 15.30 -7.95
CA ALA A 86 -8.40 14.31 -6.88
C ALA A 86 -9.62 14.53 -5.96
N ALA A 87 -10.50 13.52 -5.87
CA ALA A 87 -11.55 13.50 -4.86
C ALA A 87 -10.94 13.62 -3.45
N PRO A 88 -11.68 14.16 -2.46
CA PRO A 88 -11.20 14.26 -1.09
C PRO A 88 -10.80 12.88 -0.56
N LEU A 89 -9.59 12.78 0.01
CA LEU A 89 -9.11 11.52 0.58
C LEU A 89 -10.04 11.06 1.72
N SER A 90 -10.41 9.79 1.69
CA SER A 90 -11.07 9.14 2.83
C SER A 90 -10.16 9.12 4.06
N SER A 91 -10.73 8.92 5.24
CA SER A 91 -9.96 8.80 6.49
C SER A 91 -8.90 7.69 6.41
N THR A 92 -9.27 6.54 5.84
CA THR A 92 -8.34 5.42 5.60
C THR A 92 -7.24 5.80 4.62
N ALA A 93 -7.57 6.48 3.51
CA ALA A 93 -6.57 6.90 2.53
C ALA A 93 -5.57 7.91 3.13
N ARG A 94 -6.04 8.83 3.98
CA ARG A 94 -5.17 9.76 4.71
C ARG A 94 -4.23 9.03 5.67
N SER A 95 -4.75 8.10 6.48
CA SER A 95 -3.93 7.31 7.39
C SER A 95 -2.87 6.48 6.65
N ASN A 96 -3.23 5.91 5.50
CA ASN A 96 -2.26 5.18 4.67
C ASN A 96 -1.19 6.10 4.10
N LYS A 97 -1.54 7.31 3.67
CA LYS A 97 -0.56 8.30 3.19
C LYS A 97 0.39 8.76 4.29
N GLU A 98 -0.10 8.98 5.51
CA GLU A 98 0.76 9.30 6.66
C GLU A 98 1.75 8.17 6.96
N LYS A 99 1.28 6.92 6.97
CA LYS A 99 2.15 5.74 7.13
C LYS A 99 3.18 5.64 6.01
N GLU A 100 2.77 5.86 4.76
CA GLU A 100 3.65 5.88 3.59
C GLU A 100 4.77 6.90 3.78
N ILE A 101 4.44 8.14 4.18
CA ILE A 101 5.43 9.21 4.44
C ILE A 101 6.41 8.81 5.56
N GLN A 102 5.92 8.22 6.65
CA GLN A 102 6.77 7.78 7.76
C GLN A 102 7.76 6.68 7.32
N LEU A 103 7.27 5.69 6.57
CA LEU A 103 8.09 4.60 6.03
C LEU A 103 9.14 5.15 5.07
N LEU A 104 8.77 6.01 4.12
CA LEU A 104 9.70 6.66 3.19
C LEU A 104 10.77 7.48 3.93
N SER A 105 10.38 8.22 4.97
CA SER A 105 11.32 9.01 5.76
C SER A 105 12.37 8.13 6.45
N SER A 106 11.97 6.96 6.95
CA SER A 106 12.92 6.01 7.57
C SER A 106 13.93 5.42 6.58
N LEU A 107 13.59 5.34 5.29
CA LEU A 107 14.50 4.83 4.24
C LEU A 107 15.75 5.70 4.05
N ALA A 108 15.73 6.96 4.51
CA ALA A 108 16.91 7.82 4.49
C ALA A 108 18.06 7.29 5.37
N THR A 109 17.78 6.43 6.35
CA THR A 109 18.77 5.92 7.30
C THR A 109 18.86 4.39 7.39
N SER A 110 17.85 3.67 6.87
CA SER A 110 17.75 2.21 7.00
C SER A 110 16.77 1.62 5.99
N ASP A 111 17.05 0.44 5.45
CA ASP A 111 16.17 -0.33 4.55
C ASP A 111 15.12 -1.20 5.27
N LYS A 112 15.19 -1.29 6.60
CA LYS A 112 14.28 -2.11 7.42
C LYS A 112 12.78 -1.85 7.20
N SER A 113 12.40 -0.71 6.66
CA SER A 113 11.00 -0.35 6.35
C SER A 113 10.55 -0.74 4.95
N LEU A 114 11.45 -1.23 4.09
CA LEU A 114 11.11 -1.66 2.72
C LEU A 114 10.01 -2.74 2.70
N PRO A 115 10.04 -3.81 3.52
CA PRO A 115 8.99 -4.83 3.50
C PRO A 115 7.61 -4.29 3.89
N GLN A 116 7.56 -3.35 4.85
CA GLN A 116 6.34 -2.71 5.31
C GLN A 116 5.79 -1.75 4.24
N LEU A 117 6.67 -1.04 3.53
CA LEU A 117 6.27 -0.17 2.44
C LEU A 117 5.68 -0.97 1.27
N TRP A 118 6.31 -2.08 0.90
CA TRP A 118 5.73 -3.01 -0.07
C TRP A 118 4.37 -3.55 0.38
N SER A 119 4.28 -4.01 1.63
CA SER A 119 3.02 -4.53 2.19
C SER A 119 1.91 -3.46 2.17
N LEU A 120 2.26 -2.21 2.42
CA LEU A 120 1.33 -1.07 2.37
C LEU A 120 0.81 -0.83 0.95
N TRP A 121 1.68 -0.84 -0.07
CA TRP A 121 1.28 -0.61 -1.46
C TRP A 121 0.48 -1.78 -2.05
N PHE A 122 0.93 -3.03 -1.82
CA PHE A 122 0.18 -4.22 -2.23
C PHE A 122 -1.19 -4.30 -1.56
N GLY A 123 -1.28 -3.91 -0.29
CA GLY A 123 -2.49 -3.98 0.52
C GLY A 123 -3.41 -2.76 0.43
N GLU A 124 -3.16 -1.79 -0.45
CA GLU A 124 -3.85 -0.49 -0.43
C GLU A 124 -5.38 -0.60 -0.57
N LYS A 125 -5.86 -1.61 -1.30
CA LYS A 125 -7.29 -1.90 -1.51
C LYS A 125 -7.82 -3.03 -0.63
N GLY A 126 -7.04 -3.47 0.35
CA GLY A 126 -7.39 -4.53 1.30
C GLY A 126 -6.89 -5.92 0.91
N PRO A 127 -7.12 -6.93 1.77
CA PRO A 127 -6.49 -8.24 1.66
C PRO A 127 -6.96 -9.07 0.45
N ALA A 128 -8.25 -8.96 0.07
CA ALA A 128 -8.78 -9.73 -1.05
C ALA A 128 -8.21 -9.27 -2.41
N PRO A 129 -8.21 -7.96 -2.75
CA PRO A 129 -7.52 -7.48 -3.96
C PRO A 129 -6.01 -7.74 -3.93
N ALA A 130 -5.36 -7.60 -2.77
CA ALA A 130 -3.94 -7.89 -2.63
C ALA A 130 -3.61 -9.34 -2.98
N LYS A 131 -4.45 -10.29 -2.55
CA LYS A 131 -4.31 -11.70 -2.92
C LYS A 131 -4.46 -11.91 -4.44
N GLN A 132 -5.49 -11.31 -5.06
CA GLN A 132 -5.69 -11.40 -6.51
C GLN A 132 -4.48 -10.87 -7.29
N LEU A 133 -3.88 -9.76 -6.84
CA LEU A 133 -2.66 -9.22 -7.44
C LEU A 133 -1.48 -10.21 -7.32
N VAL A 134 -1.31 -10.85 -6.16
CA VAL A 134 -0.27 -11.87 -5.97
C VAL A 134 -0.50 -13.06 -6.89
N ASP A 135 -1.74 -13.54 -7.00
CA ASP A 135 -2.12 -14.66 -7.87
C ASP A 135 -1.85 -14.33 -9.35
N ALA A 136 -2.21 -13.12 -9.81
CA ALA A 136 -1.94 -12.66 -11.17
C ALA A 136 -0.44 -12.56 -11.48
N LYS A 137 0.38 -12.09 -10.54
CA LYS A 137 1.86 -12.06 -10.69
C LYS A 137 2.44 -13.48 -10.73
N ALA A 138 1.99 -14.35 -9.84
CA ALA A 138 2.43 -15.74 -9.83
C ALA A 138 2.03 -16.48 -11.13
N LEU A 139 0.89 -16.12 -11.73
CA LEU A 139 0.47 -16.61 -13.03
C LEU A 139 1.38 -16.11 -14.17
N ALA A 140 1.74 -14.81 -14.17
CA ALA A 140 2.70 -14.24 -15.12
C ALA A 140 4.07 -14.94 -15.07
N ASP A 141 4.54 -15.28 -13.87
CA ASP A 141 5.83 -15.95 -13.64
C ASP A 141 5.87 -17.39 -14.19
N LYS A 142 4.71 -18.01 -14.49
CA LYS A 142 4.65 -19.33 -15.14
C LYS A 142 5.03 -19.30 -16.62
N GLY A 143 5.16 -18.12 -17.22
CA GLY A 143 5.69 -17.93 -18.57
C GLY A 143 4.63 -17.77 -19.67
N PRO A 144 5.04 -17.81 -20.96
CA PRO A 144 4.28 -17.29 -22.10
C PRO A 144 2.85 -17.80 -22.25
N LYS A 145 2.59 -19.06 -21.88
CA LYS A 145 1.26 -19.67 -21.98
C LYS A 145 0.22 -19.02 -21.05
N HIS A 146 0.67 -18.33 -20.01
CA HIS A 146 -0.17 -17.74 -18.97
C HIS A 146 -0.17 -16.21 -18.99
N TRP A 147 0.58 -15.60 -19.91
CA TRP A 147 0.75 -14.15 -19.96
C TRP A 147 -0.55 -13.41 -20.30
N ASP A 148 -1.35 -13.93 -21.24
CA ASP A 148 -2.63 -13.30 -21.61
C ASP A 148 -3.62 -13.31 -20.44
N GLU A 149 -3.73 -14.44 -19.74
CA GLU A 149 -4.59 -14.59 -18.56
C GLU A 149 -4.12 -13.68 -17.41
N ALA A 150 -2.80 -13.61 -17.15
CA ALA A 150 -2.25 -12.71 -16.15
C ALA A 150 -2.52 -11.24 -16.50
N GLN A 151 -2.36 -10.86 -17.77
CA GLN A 151 -2.67 -9.51 -18.24
C GLN A 151 -4.14 -9.16 -18.04
N GLN A 152 -5.07 -10.07 -18.37
CA GLN A 152 -6.49 -9.88 -18.14
C GLN A 152 -6.83 -9.68 -16.66
N GLN A 153 -6.24 -10.49 -15.76
CA GLN A 153 -6.43 -10.33 -14.33
C GLN A 153 -5.92 -8.97 -13.82
N LEU A 154 -4.77 -8.52 -14.32
CA LEU A 154 -4.21 -7.21 -13.97
C LEU A 154 -5.07 -6.05 -14.48
N LEU A 155 -5.57 -6.11 -15.72
CA LEU A 155 -6.49 -5.12 -16.27
C LEU A 155 -7.82 -5.08 -15.51
N HIS A 156 -8.34 -6.24 -15.13
CA HIS A 156 -9.53 -6.34 -14.28
C HIS A 156 -9.31 -5.66 -12.92
N LEU A 157 -8.17 -5.89 -12.26
CA LEU A 157 -7.83 -5.20 -11.01
C LEU A 157 -7.77 -3.68 -11.17
N ILE A 158 -7.18 -3.19 -12.27
CA ILE A 158 -7.10 -1.76 -12.56
C ILE A 158 -8.50 -1.16 -12.78
N SER A 159 -9.35 -1.85 -13.54
CA SER A 159 -10.74 -1.41 -13.80
C SER A 159 -11.57 -1.35 -12.52
N THR A 160 -11.49 -2.40 -11.71
CA THR A 160 -12.30 -2.54 -10.49
C THR A 160 -11.87 -1.57 -9.39
N HIS A 161 -10.56 -1.30 -9.26
CA HIS A 161 -10.03 -0.55 -8.10
C HIS A 161 -9.50 0.84 -8.42
N GLY A 162 -9.49 1.24 -9.69
CA GLY A 162 -9.01 2.54 -10.14
C GLY A 162 -7.49 2.64 -10.25
N THR A 163 -7.02 3.63 -11.00
CA THR A 163 -5.59 3.83 -11.30
C THR A 163 -4.79 4.31 -10.10
N GLU A 164 -5.43 4.86 -9.07
CA GLU A 164 -4.75 5.33 -7.86
C GLU A 164 -4.05 4.19 -7.11
N TRP A 165 -4.51 2.95 -7.28
CA TRP A 165 -3.79 1.78 -6.82
C TRP A 165 -2.81 1.33 -7.90
N VAL A 166 -1.57 1.81 -7.78
CA VAL A 166 -0.57 1.70 -8.84
C VAL A 166 0.11 0.33 -8.96
N GLU A 167 -0.05 -0.56 -7.98
CA GLU A 167 0.67 -1.85 -7.97
C GLU A 167 0.24 -2.82 -9.09
N PRO A 168 -1.06 -2.97 -9.41
CA PRO A 168 -1.48 -3.68 -10.61
C PRO A 168 -0.89 -3.10 -11.91
N ILE A 169 -0.78 -1.77 -12.02
CA ILE A 169 -0.19 -1.09 -13.18
C ILE A 169 1.31 -1.42 -13.28
N ASN A 170 2.03 -1.36 -12.16
CA ASN A 170 3.44 -1.72 -12.09
C ASN A 170 3.67 -3.21 -12.40
N ALA A 171 2.79 -4.09 -11.93
CA ALA A 171 2.83 -5.52 -12.28
C ALA A 171 2.59 -5.75 -13.79
N LEU A 172 1.64 -5.03 -14.39
CA LEU A 172 1.39 -5.06 -15.83
C LEU A 172 2.59 -4.53 -16.62
N ALA A 173 3.23 -3.45 -16.16
CA ALA A 173 4.45 -2.93 -16.77
C ALA A 173 5.57 -3.97 -16.79
N ASN A 174 5.74 -4.72 -15.69
CA ASN A 174 6.72 -5.80 -15.61
C ASN A 174 6.38 -6.96 -16.54
N LEU A 175 5.10 -7.33 -16.66
CA LEU A 175 4.64 -8.36 -17.61
C LEU A 175 4.95 -7.94 -19.06
N LEU A 176 4.62 -6.70 -19.44
CA LEU A 176 4.92 -6.18 -20.77
C LEU A 176 6.43 -6.10 -21.05
N PHE A 177 7.24 -5.79 -20.04
CA PHE A 177 8.69 -5.82 -20.16
C PHE A 177 9.20 -7.23 -20.52
N VAL A 178 8.76 -8.27 -19.79
CA VAL A 178 9.20 -9.65 -20.07
C VAL A 178 8.66 -10.20 -21.40
N GLN A 179 7.55 -9.65 -21.90
CA GLN A 179 7.02 -9.91 -23.24
C GLN A 179 7.81 -9.19 -24.37
N GLY A 180 8.74 -8.29 -24.02
CA GLY A 180 9.45 -7.46 -25.00
C GLY A 180 8.66 -6.23 -25.50
N GLN A 181 7.50 -5.95 -24.92
CA GLN A 181 6.67 -4.77 -25.22
C GLN A 181 7.19 -3.53 -24.48
N LEU A 182 8.42 -3.13 -24.82
CA LEU A 182 9.18 -2.15 -24.05
C LEU A 182 8.54 -0.75 -24.01
N GLN A 183 7.94 -0.29 -25.11
CA GLN A 183 7.33 1.05 -25.16
C GLN A 183 6.10 1.16 -24.25
N GLN A 184 5.24 0.14 -24.26
CA GLN A 184 4.07 0.07 -23.41
C GLN A 184 4.49 -0.08 -21.94
N SER A 185 5.50 -0.91 -21.66
CA SER A 185 6.08 -1.04 -20.31
C SER A 185 6.61 0.30 -19.79
N LYS A 186 7.31 1.07 -20.64
CA LYS A 186 7.81 2.41 -20.31
C LYS A 186 6.66 3.33 -19.89
N ALA A 187 5.63 3.43 -20.72
CA ALA A 187 4.48 4.31 -20.49
C ALA A 187 3.75 3.97 -19.18
N LEU A 188 3.60 2.68 -18.86
CA LEU A 188 3.00 2.26 -17.58
C LEU A 188 3.89 2.59 -16.38
N CYS A 189 5.21 2.46 -16.49
CA CYS A 189 6.11 2.88 -15.41
C CYS A 189 6.07 4.40 -15.20
N GLU A 190 5.97 5.19 -16.27
CA GLU A 190 5.79 6.64 -16.20
C GLU A 190 4.45 7.02 -15.55
N LEU A 191 3.37 6.29 -15.86
CA LEU A 191 2.07 6.45 -15.19
C LEU A 191 2.15 6.12 -13.69
N VAL A 192 2.84 5.06 -13.31
CA VAL A 192 3.04 4.74 -11.88
C VAL A 192 3.77 5.88 -11.17
N LEU A 193 4.80 6.46 -11.79
CA LEU A 193 5.57 7.56 -11.18
C LEU A 193 4.84 8.90 -11.19
N SER A 194 3.92 9.16 -12.12
CA SER A 194 3.09 10.36 -12.07
C SER A 194 2.13 10.35 -10.88
N LEU A 195 1.70 9.15 -10.46
CA LEU A 195 0.81 8.95 -9.32
C LEU A 195 1.56 8.74 -7.99
N LYS A 196 2.70 8.05 -8.03
CA LYS A 196 3.58 7.78 -6.88
C LYS A 196 5.05 8.01 -7.25
N PRO A 197 5.57 9.25 -7.15
CA PRO A 197 6.92 9.61 -7.61
C PRO A 197 8.07 8.83 -6.95
N TRP A 198 7.84 8.28 -5.76
CA TRP A 198 8.81 7.53 -4.97
C TRP A 198 8.68 6.00 -5.12
N HIS A 199 7.89 5.52 -6.09
CA HIS A 199 7.65 4.10 -6.32
C HIS A 199 8.89 3.42 -6.92
N PHE A 200 9.78 2.92 -6.06
CA PHE A 200 11.07 2.37 -6.47
C PHE A 200 10.98 1.14 -7.40
N GLY A 201 9.87 0.41 -7.38
CA GLY A 201 9.58 -0.64 -8.37
C GLY A 201 9.50 -0.12 -9.82
N ALA A 202 8.84 1.02 -10.03
CA ALA A 202 8.67 1.64 -11.34
C ALA A 202 9.94 2.37 -11.78
N VAL A 203 10.68 2.99 -10.85
CA VAL A 203 12.02 3.54 -11.13
C VAL A 203 12.94 2.44 -11.66
N ARG A 204 12.97 1.26 -11.00
CA ARG A 204 13.72 0.10 -11.51
C ARG A 204 13.23 -0.33 -12.89
N GLY A 205 11.92 -0.38 -13.10
CA GLY A 205 11.31 -0.67 -14.40
C GLY A 205 11.83 0.24 -15.51
N LEU A 206 11.86 1.56 -15.29
CA LEU A 206 12.35 2.52 -16.29
C LEU A 206 13.83 2.36 -16.60
N VAL A 207 14.67 2.05 -15.62
CA VAL A 207 16.08 1.73 -15.88
C VAL A 207 16.20 0.55 -16.85
N LEU A 208 15.48 -0.54 -16.58
CA LEU A 208 15.53 -1.75 -17.39
C LEU A 208 14.95 -1.54 -18.79
N VAL A 209 13.81 -0.85 -18.89
CA VAL A 209 13.14 -0.57 -20.16
C VAL A 209 13.97 0.38 -21.02
N CYS A 210 14.52 1.46 -20.46
CA CYS A 210 15.37 2.38 -21.22
C CYS A 210 16.64 1.67 -21.73
N ALA A 211 17.26 0.83 -20.90
CA ALA A 211 18.40 0.01 -21.33
C ALA A 211 18.01 -0.95 -22.46
N GLY A 212 16.85 -1.62 -22.35
CA GLY A 212 16.32 -2.51 -23.39
C GLY A 212 15.99 -1.80 -24.71
N LEU A 213 15.61 -0.52 -24.65
CA LEU A 213 15.38 0.33 -25.83
C LEU A 213 16.68 0.91 -26.42
N GLY A 214 17.84 0.65 -25.82
CA GLY A 214 19.12 1.27 -26.22
C GLY A 214 19.29 2.73 -25.78
N ASP A 215 18.34 3.29 -25.02
CA ASP A 215 18.39 4.65 -24.49
C ASP A 215 19.22 4.70 -23.20
N SER A 216 20.54 4.63 -23.38
CA SER A 216 21.52 4.62 -22.28
C SER A 216 21.50 5.92 -21.47
N THR A 217 21.15 7.04 -22.09
CA THR A 217 21.05 8.35 -21.43
C THR A 217 19.90 8.36 -20.43
N SER A 218 18.70 7.99 -20.85
CA SER A 218 17.55 7.90 -19.94
C SER A 218 17.74 6.81 -18.88
N ALA A 219 18.34 5.68 -19.24
CA ALA A 219 18.64 4.61 -18.27
C ALA A 219 19.53 5.12 -17.13
N ARG A 220 20.56 5.92 -17.43
CA ARG A 220 21.42 6.54 -16.42
C ARG A 220 20.64 7.55 -15.56
N ILE A 221 19.87 8.44 -16.19
CA ILE A 221 19.06 9.44 -15.46
C ILE A 221 18.12 8.76 -14.45
N TRP A 222 17.47 7.66 -14.83
CA TRP A 222 16.60 6.91 -13.93
C TRP A 222 17.39 6.10 -12.88
N ALA A 223 18.58 5.61 -13.24
CA ALA A 223 19.44 4.89 -12.30
C ALA A 223 19.89 5.78 -11.14
N ASP A 224 20.15 7.06 -11.40
CA ASP A 224 20.51 8.08 -10.42
C ASP A 224 19.34 8.47 -9.49
N ARG A 225 18.09 8.16 -9.90
CA ARG A 225 16.87 8.40 -9.11
C ARG A 225 16.47 7.22 -8.21
N ARG A 226 17.22 6.11 -8.24
CA ARG A 226 16.99 4.97 -7.33
C ARG A 226 17.33 5.38 -5.89
N LEU A 227 16.86 4.58 -4.93
CA LEU A 227 17.28 4.73 -3.54
C LEU A 227 18.82 4.65 -3.46
N PRO A 228 19.49 5.60 -2.79
CA PRO A 228 20.94 5.57 -2.65
C PRO A 228 21.37 4.31 -1.89
N PRO A 229 22.55 3.76 -2.17
CA PRO A 229 23.12 2.69 -1.37
C PRO A 229 23.18 3.13 0.10
N ILE A 230 22.84 2.23 1.03
CA ILE A 230 23.05 2.47 2.45
C ILE A 230 24.56 2.49 2.66
N THR A 231 25.17 3.66 2.66
CA THR A 231 26.57 3.79 3.08
C THR A 231 26.62 3.46 4.57
N PRO A 232 27.36 2.44 5.01
CA PRO A 232 27.73 2.33 6.41
C PRO A 232 28.41 3.65 6.76
N ARG A 233 27.89 4.37 7.76
CA ARG A 233 28.44 5.65 8.22
C ARG A 233 29.96 5.53 8.23
N ALA A 234 30.65 6.27 7.36
CA ALA A 234 32.10 6.26 7.32
C ALA A 234 32.57 6.51 8.74
N ILE A 235 33.25 5.53 9.32
CA ILE A 235 33.90 5.70 10.61
C ILE A 235 34.80 6.91 10.41
N PRO A 236 34.65 8.00 11.19
CA PRO A 236 35.58 9.10 11.09
C PRO A 236 36.96 8.53 11.41
N HIS A 237 37.83 8.45 10.40
CA HIS A 237 39.25 8.26 10.63
C HIS A 237 39.69 9.46 11.48
N HIS A 238 39.80 9.26 12.79
CA HIS A 238 40.64 10.09 13.62
C HIS A 238 42.04 9.93 13.06
N ASN A 239 42.47 10.90 12.24
CA ASN A 239 43.88 11.14 12.03
C ASN A 239 44.46 11.51 13.39
N GLU A 240 45.04 10.51 14.07
CA GLU A 240 46.11 10.73 15.02
C GLU A 240 47.26 11.41 14.26
N GLN A 241 47.27 12.74 14.32
CA GLN A 241 48.50 13.50 14.28
C GLN A 241 48.68 14.11 15.66
N GLN A 242 49.32 13.35 16.55
CA GLN A 242 50.08 13.91 17.66
C GLN A 242 51.48 13.32 17.63
N GLN A 243 52.39 14.21 17.21
CA GLN A 243 53.80 14.34 17.58
C GLN A 243 54.81 13.37 16.96
#